data_AF-A0A7S1VNC6-F1
#
_entry.id   AF-A0A7S1VNC6-F1
#
_cell.length_a   1.000
_cell.length_b   1.000
_cell.length_c   1.000
_cell.angle_alpha   90.00
_cell.angle_beta   90.00
_cell.angle_gamma   90.00
#
_symmetry.space_group_name_H-M   'P 1'
#
loop_
_entity.id
_entity.type
_entity.pdbx_description
1 polymer ?
#
loop_
_entity_poly.entity_id
_entity_poly.type
_entity_poly.pdbx_seq_one_letter_code
_entity_poly.pdbx_strand_id
1 'polypeptide(L)'
;HNWSYVVLDEGQKLKNPDADITLACKRLRTPHRLLLSGTPIQNDLRELWSLFDFVFPGRLGTLPAFESEFAEPIKKGGYANASPMQVQLAYRCALVLRD
;
A
#
# COMPACT_ATOMS: atom_id res chain seq x y z
N HIS A 1 4.37 20.86 -17.80
CA HIS A 1 5.74 20.42 -17.44
C HIS A 1 5.81 18.91 -17.47
N ASN A 2 6.89 18.33 -18.00
CA ASN A 2 7.15 16.89 -17.97
C ASN A 2 8.32 16.65 -17.03
N TRP A 3 8.04 16.01 -15.89
CA TRP A 3 9.07 15.62 -14.92
C TRP A 3 9.59 14.23 -15.28
N SER A 4 10.91 14.04 -15.26
CA SER A 4 11.52 12.71 -15.46
C SER A 4 11.57 11.91 -14.16
N TYR A 5 11.76 12.58 -13.02
CA TYR A 5 11.84 11.98 -11.70
C TYR A 5 11.05 12.81 -10.69
N VAL A 6 10.40 12.13 -9.76
CA VAL A 6 9.89 12.71 -8.51
C VAL A 6 10.45 11.88 -7.36
N VAL A 7 11.08 12.55 -6.41
CA VAL A 7 11.59 11.95 -5.18
C VAL A 7 10.88 12.60 -4.02
N LEU A 8 10.20 11.80 -3.20
CA LEU A 8 9.57 12.27 -1.97
C LEU A 8 10.43 11.84 -0.78
N ASP A 9 10.89 12.83 -0.02
CA ASP A 9 11.46 12.61 1.30
C ASP A 9 10.34 12.56 2.36
N GLU A 10 10.58 11.86 3.46
CA GLU A 10 9.62 11.63 4.54
C GLU A 10 8.30 10.98 4.08
N GLY A 11 8.42 9.88 3.34
CA GLY A 11 7.32 9.13 2.74
C GLY A 11 6.24 8.67 3.71
N GLN A 12 6.51 8.62 5.01
CA GLN A 12 5.48 8.38 6.03
C GLN A 12 4.35 9.44 6.02
N LYS A 13 4.57 10.61 5.43
CA LYS A 13 3.52 11.61 5.19
C LYS A 13 2.43 11.14 4.22
N LEU A 14 2.73 10.12 3.40
CA LEU A 14 1.80 9.55 2.41
C LEU A 14 1.04 8.33 2.93
N LYS A 15 1.19 7.95 4.21
CA LYS A 15 0.53 6.77 4.80
C LYS A 15 -1.00 6.82 4.69
N ASN A 16 -1.58 8.00 4.89
CA ASN A 16 -3.02 8.18 4.72
C ASN A 16 -3.36 8.38 3.22
N PRO A 17 -4.08 7.44 2.58
CA PRO A 17 -4.45 7.56 1.17
C PRO A 17 -5.42 8.72 0.88
N ASP A 18 -6.18 9.16 1.89
CA ASP A 18 -7.19 10.22 1.76
C ASP A 18 -6.64 11.61 2.05
N ALA A 19 -5.38 11.72 2.50
CA ALA A 19 -4.78 13.01 2.80
C ALA A 19 -4.53 13.83 1.53
N ASP A 20 -4.82 15.14 1.59
CA ASP A 20 -4.65 16.05 0.45
C ASP A 20 -3.24 16.02 -0.13
N ILE A 21 -2.21 15.91 0.72
CA ILE A 21 -0.82 15.79 0.29
C ILE A 21 -0.58 14.51 -0.52
N THR A 22 -1.17 13.38 -0.11
CA THR A 22 -1.07 12.10 -0.81
C THR A 22 -1.72 12.20 -2.18
N LEU A 23 -2.94 12.75 -2.24
CA LEU A 23 -3.66 12.96 -3.48
C LEU A 23 -2.90 13.90 -4.43
N ALA A 24 -2.33 14.99 -3.90
CA ALA A 24 -1.52 15.93 -4.68
C ALA A 24 -0.24 15.30 -5.23
N CYS A 25 0.52 14.57 -4.40
CA CYS A 25 1.74 13.88 -4.80
C CYS A 25 1.47 12.81 -5.86
N LYS A 26 0.40 12.02 -5.72
CA LYS A 26 0.06 10.95 -6.68
C LYS A 26 -0.31 11.49 -8.07
N ARG A 27 -0.85 12.71 -8.16
CA ARG A 27 -1.20 13.40 -9.43
C ARG A 27 0.02 13.86 -10.24
N LEU A 28 1.22 13.92 -9.66
CA LEU A 28 2.44 14.29 -10.38
C LEU A 28 2.74 13.27 -11.48
N ARG A 29 2.81 13.73 -12.74
CA ARG A 29 3.11 12.87 -13.89
C ARG A 29 4.62 12.76 -14.08
N THR A 30 5.15 11.56 -13.93
CA THR A 30 6.58 11.24 -14.07
C THR A 30 6.75 9.74 -14.38
N PRO A 31 7.74 9.33 -15.20
CA PRO A 31 8.05 7.92 -15.43
C PRO A 31 8.76 7.28 -14.23
N HIS A 32 9.49 8.06 -13.42
CA HIS A 32 10.23 7.55 -12.27
C HIS A 32 9.76 8.21 -10.97
N ARG A 33 9.46 7.37 -9.97
CA ARG A 33 8.96 7.78 -8.66
C ARG A 33 9.78 7.07 -7.58
N LEU A 34 10.34 7.85 -6.67
CA LEU A 34 11.09 7.35 -5.52
C LEU A 34 10.47 7.91 -4.24
N LEU A 35 10.36 7.06 -3.23
CA LEU A 35 9.87 7.42 -1.90
C LEU A 35 10.90 6.97 -0.89
N LEU A 36 11.39 7.92 -0.09
CA LEU A 36 12.34 7.70 0.99
C LEU A 36 11.60 7.85 2.31
N SER A 37 11.85 6.97 3.28
CA SER A 37 11.31 7.12 4.63
C SER A 37 12.34 6.66 5.65
N GLY A 38 12.52 7.45 6.72
CA GLY A 38 13.32 7.06 7.87
C GLY A 38 12.61 6.12 8.84
N THR A 39 11.31 5.87 8.62
CA THR A 39 10.52 4.97 9.47
C THR A 39 10.23 3.66 8.75
N PRO A 40 10.30 2.51 9.44
CA PRO A 40 9.89 1.25 8.85
C PRO A 40 8.41 1.31 8.44
N ILE A 41 8.07 0.60 7.37
CA ILE A 41 6.67 0.39 7.00
C ILE A 41 6.00 -0.35 8.16
N GLN A 42 4.93 0.25 8.70
CA GLN A 42 4.18 -0.35 9.80
C GLN A 42 3.32 -1.51 9.27
N ASN A 43 2.89 -2.39 10.18
CA ASN A 43 2.01 -3.51 9.83
C ASN A 43 0.55 -3.06 9.61
N ASP A 44 0.37 -2.04 8.77
CA ASP A 44 -0.92 -1.56 8.30
C ASP A 44 -0.92 -1.66 6.76
N LEU A 45 -1.76 -2.55 6.25
CA LEU A 45 -1.84 -2.83 4.82
C LEU A 45 -2.42 -1.66 4.02
N ARG A 46 -3.25 -0.82 4.64
CA ARG A 46 -3.80 0.37 3.98
C ARG A 46 -2.71 1.43 3.82
N GLU A 47 -1.86 1.60 4.82
CA GLU A 47 -0.68 2.47 4.70
C GLU A 47 0.27 1.96 3.62
N LEU A 48 0.56 0.66 3.63
CA LEU A 48 1.41 0.01 2.63
C LEU A 48 0.87 0.24 1.22
N TRP A 49 -0.43 0.03 1.00
CA TRP A 49 -1.08 0.31 -0.27
C TRP A 49 -0.87 1.76 -0.71
N SER A 50 -1.04 2.71 0.22
CA SER A 50 -0.90 4.13 -0.10
C SER A 50 0.50 4.48 -0.59
N LEU A 51 1.54 3.96 0.08
CA LEU A 51 2.95 4.15 -0.29
C LEU A 51 3.27 3.48 -1.63
N PHE A 52 2.84 2.23 -1.83
CA PHE A 52 3.07 1.48 -3.07
C PHE A 52 2.37 2.11 -4.27
N ASP A 53 1.15 2.62 -4.11
CA ASP A 53 0.42 3.27 -5.19
C ASP A 53 1.07 4.60 -5.61
N PHE A 54 1.86 5.25 -4.74
CA PHE A 54 2.72 6.34 -5.20
C PHE A 54 3.89 5.82 -6.04
N VAL A 55 4.62 4.80 -5.58
CA VAL A 55 5.85 4.32 -6.25
C VAL A 55 5.54 3.59 -7.56
N PHE A 56 4.51 2.74 -7.56
CA PHE A 56 4.06 1.94 -8.69
C PHE A 56 2.53 2.03 -8.86
N PRO A 57 2.03 3.15 -9.44
CA PRO A 57 0.61 3.43 -9.56
C PRO A 57 -0.16 2.30 -10.27
N GLY A 58 -1.28 1.86 -9.66
CA GLY A 58 -2.16 0.85 -10.23
C GLY A 58 -1.71 -0.61 -10.08
N ARG A 59 -0.50 -0.90 -9.58
CA ARG A 59 0.02 -2.28 -9.43
C ARG A 59 -0.83 -3.15 -8.50
N LEU A 60 -1.39 -2.54 -7.46
CA LEU A 60 -2.22 -3.20 -6.43
C LEU A 60 -3.73 -2.97 -6.64
N GLY A 61 -4.13 -2.39 -7.78
CA GLY A 61 -5.53 -2.03 -8.03
C GLY A 61 -6.02 -0.83 -7.20
N THR A 62 -7.34 -0.66 -7.15
CA THR A 62 -7.97 0.41 -6.34
C THR A 62 -7.93 0.06 -4.85
N LEU A 63 -7.94 1.06 -3.98
CA LEU A 63 -7.94 0.84 -2.53
C LEU A 63 -9.08 -0.08 -2.06
N PRO A 64 -10.36 0.12 -2.49
CA PRO A 64 -11.44 -0.76 -2.05
C PRO A 64 -11.26 -2.22 -2.51
N ALA A 65 -10.74 -2.43 -3.73
CA ALA A 65 -10.43 -3.77 -4.22
C ALA A 65 -9.34 -4.41 -3.37
N PHE A 66 -8.22 -3.70 -3.15
CA PHE A 66 -7.12 -4.15 -2.31
C PHE A 66 -7.55 -4.49 -0.88
N GLU A 67 -8.39 -3.64 -0.28
CA GLU A 67 -8.92 -3.89 1.07
C GLU A 67 -9.73 -5.19 1.11
N SER A 68 -10.63 -5.39 0.14
CA SER A 68 -11.48 -6.57 0.10
C SER A 68 -10.74 -7.88 -0.25
N GLU A 69 -9.76 -7.81 -1.15
CA GLU A 69 -9.05 -8.98 -1.68
C GLU A 69 -7.84 -9.39 -0.85
N PHE A 70 -7.21 -8.43 -0.14
CA PHE A 70 -5.98 -8.67 0.60
C PHE A 70 -6.06 -8.22 2.06
N ALA A 71 -6.37 -6.94 2.32
CA ALA A 71 -6.23 -6.40 3.68
C ALA A 71 -7.17 -7.08 4.69
N GLU A 72 -8.45 -7.21 4.34
CA GLU A 72 -9.46 -7.84 5.18
C GLU A 72 -9.23 -9.35 5.39
N PRO A 73 -8.92 -10.16 4.35
CA PRO A 73 -8.53 -11.54 4.53
C PRO A 73 -7.31 -11.74 5.44
N ILE A 74 -6.25 -10.94 5.25
CA ILE A 74 -5.03 -11.02 6.07
C ILE A 74 -5.35 -10.67 7.53
N LYS A 75 -6.10 -9.59 7.76
CA LYS A 75 -6.51 -9.17 9.10
C LYS A 75 -7.36 -10.24 9.80
N LYS A 76 -8.32 -10.83 9.09
CA LYS A 76 -9.18 -11.90 9.64
C LYS A 76 -8.39 -13.15 10.02
N GLY A 77 -7.43 -13.57 9.21
CA GLY A 77 -6.58 -14.72 9.54
C GLY A 77 -5.57 -14.46 10.67
N GLY A 78 -5.31 -13.19 10.99
CA GLY A 78 -4.45 -12.80 12.13
C GLY A 78 -5.15 -12.81 13.50
N TYR A 79 -6.46 -12.99 13.55
CA TYR A 79 -7.18 -13.03 14.83
C TYR A 79 -6.98 -14.36 15.57
N ALA A 80 -6.92 -14.31 16.90
CA ALA A 80 -6.72 -15.49 17.74
C ALA A 80 -7.85 -16.54 17.59
N ASN A 81 -9.04 -16.12 17.19
CA ASN A 81 -10.20 -16.99 16.95
C ASN A 81 -10.42 -17.31 15.46
N ALA A 82 -9.45 -17.03 14.60
CA ALA A 82 -9.55 -17.32 13.17
C ALA A 82 -9.68 -18.83 12.92
N SER A 83 -10.55 -19.20 11.97
CA SER A 83 -10.67 -20.59 11.54
C SER A 83 -9.42 -21.01 10.75
N PRO A 84 -9.09 -22.32 10.67
CA PRO A 84 -7.96 -22.80 9.88
C PRO A 84 -8.01 -22.33 8.41
N MET A 85 -9.22 -22.23 7.84
CA MET A 85 -9.42 -21.72 6.48
C MET A 85 -9.09 -20.23 6.36
N GLN A 86 -9.43 -19.40 7.36
CA GLN A 86 -9.09 -17.97 7.38
C GLN A 86 -7.58 -17.76 7.49
N VAL A 87 -6.91 -18.54 8.34
CA VAL A 87 -5.43 -18.50 8.47
C VAL A 87 -4.77 -18.87 7.15
N GLN A 88 -5.24 -19.94 6.49
CA GLN A 88 -4.69 -20.36 5.20
C GLN A 88 -4.93 -19.33 4.09
N LEU A 89 -6.11 -18.71 4.05
CA LEU A 89 -6.42 -17.65 3.10
C LEU A 89 -5.53 -16.42 3.32
N ALA A 90 -5.38 -15.97 4.57
CA ALA A 90 -4.49 -14.87 4.93
C ALA A 90 -3.05 -15.14 4.48
N TYR A 91 -2.54 -16.34 4.72
CA TYR A 91 -1.20 -16.74 4.28
C TYR A 91 -1.05 -16.67 2.74
N ARG A 92 -2.05 -17.17 1.99
CA ARG A 92 -2.04 -17.09 0.52
C ARG A 92 -2.06 -15.64 0.03
N CYS A 93 -2.92 -14.79 0.58
CA CYS A 93 -2.96 -13.37 0.24
C CYS A 93 -1.61 -12.69 0.52
N ALA A 94 -0.98 -12.97 1.66
CA ALA A 94 0.31 -12.40 2.03
C ALA A 94 1.44 -12.84 1.08
N LEU A 95 1.44 -14.10 0.61
CA LEU A 95 2.40 -14.56 -0.39
C LEU A 95 2.26 -13.81 -1.71
N VAL A 96 1.03 -13.60 -2.17
CA VAL A 96 0.77 -12.87 -3.43
C VAL A 96 1.23 -11.42 -3.35
N LEU A 97 1.14 -10.77 -2.18
CA LEU A 97 1.63 -9.40 -2.00
C LEU A 97 3.16 -9.29 -1.91
N ARG A 98 3.84 -10.38 -1.56
CA ARG A 98 5.30 -10.40 -1.45
C ARG A 98 5.97 -10.48 -2.83
N ASP A 99 5.31 -11.11 -3.80
CA ASP A 99 5.84 -11.40 -5.13
C ASP A 99 5.47 -10.31 -6.16
#